data_AF-A0A932CVG5-F1
#
_entry.id   AF-A0A932CVG5-F1
#
_cell.length_a   1.000
_cell.length_b   1.000
_cell.length_c   1.000
_cell.angle_alpha   90.00
_cell.angle_beta   90.00
_cell.angle_gamma   90.00
#
_symmetry.space_group_name_H-M   'P 1'
#
loop_
_entity.id
_entity.type
_entity.pdbx_description
1 polymer ?
#
loop_
_entity_poly.entity_id
_entity_poly.type
_entity_poly.pdbx_seq_one_letter_code
_entity_poly.pdbx_strand_id
1 'polypeptide(L)'
;MEARMNCPGCGAGIEEDSHFCGACGRILQAGRDGGPALTVLGVQIGKPDGDGEPSAAAAPRQAQAPVRSAAMTVLGIPAESLPSLPSAGAPDGAARTMLGVPSPVVKDEPEPPPARGLEPARTILGLQLDVGQLEEEARRRAVEAMGAGVAPPGPAPEADRGQGPPPPDGRPADARAAGPNPRQRAMVMAPVARAPDLGDRSSTSATTSSFFLGRRRGASLGLVVALMVIGVAALGTAIWVGIRVLSDSGPTAGGGRLRAAVSRSPSGDAAVLDLTLTPFVPGTQIAVLGQKLPVDAGRARFTVPIGSLAVGPNDIPAEIHGPTGDQTIEHVRVVLSYRVRPDLGGLAKSPPSYSLVFETVPQARVEVEGVALQPDPQGRLVHEVPLATALAAGPAHAVRFRVLAPSAPPEDGQVTTTLPIATLAIDRPAEGAVVEADSIECAGEAEVGATVTINGQIVALTGTRFLHRVALPELKDYTLELSSSAPGKAPQTRRVAIRRVASIGAEVAAFVATVDRSLTYARVSENVAIYAGQRASFFGKIFNVHTEAGRTTLQILVRDCPEGLRCSLWVVYAGETNAANGDWVDVHGTLAGAQSYRTTRGEELTVPKLDARFVVRSRAR
;
A
#
# COMPACT_ATOMS: atom_id res chain seq x y z
N MET A 1 10.40 23.40 47.68
CA MET A 1 10.66 24.04 46.37
C MET A 1 11.37 23.00 45.53
N GLU A 2 10.63 22.32 44.66
CA GLU A 2 11.22 21.36 43.72
C GLU A 2 11.95 22.14 42.62
N ALA A 3 13.19 21.76 42.33
CA ALA A 3 13.99 22.38 41.28
C ALA A 3 13.35 22.05 39.92
N ARG A 4 12.81 23.05 39.23
CA ARG A 4 12.31 22.90 37.86
C ARG A 4 13.43 23.26 36.89
N MET A 5 13.75 22.36 35.98
CA MET A 5 14.58 22.67 34.83
C MET A 5 13.72 23.26 33.71
N ASN A 6 14.31 24.10 32.85
CA ASN A 6 13.63 24.62 31.67
C ASN A 6 14.17 23.91 30.43
N CYS A 7 13.29 23.53 29.51
CA CYS A 7 13.69 22.91 28.25
C CYS A 7 14.57 23.88 27.43
N PRO A 8 15.77 23.48 26.99
CA PRO A 8 16.65 24.35 26.20
C PRO A 8 16.12 24.63 24.78
N GLY A 9 15.12 23.86 24.32
CA GLY A 9 14.49 24.08 23.02
C GLY A 9 13.39 25.14 23.03
N CYS A 10 12.57 25.21 24.08
CA CYS A 10 11.38 26.07 24.10
C CYS A 10 11.15 26.85 25.40
N GLY A 11 11.99 26.67 26.42
CA GLY A 11 11.88 27.35 27.71
C GLY A 11 10.78 26.83 28.64
N ALA A 12 9.99 25.82 28.24
CA ALA A 12 8.95 25.24 29.10
C ALA A 12 9.57 24.52 30.30
N GLY A 13 8.94 24.67 31.48
CA GLY A 13 9.32 23.94 32.69
C GLY A 13 9.12 22.43 32.50
N ILE A 14 10.13 21.65 32.87
CA ILE A 14 10.18 20.20 32.76
C ILE A 14 10.49 19.59 34.13
N GLU A 15 9.93 18.41 34.40
CA GLU A 15 10.28 17.60 35.58
C GLU A 15 11.67 16.99 35.38
N GLU A 16 12.44 16.89 36.46
CA GLU A 16 13.86 16.50 36.45
C GLU A 16 14.13 15.13 35.80
N ASP A 17 13.13 14.25 35.79
CA ASP A 17 13.21 12.89 35.23
C ASP A 17 12.60 12.75 33.81
N SER A 18 12.19 13.86 33.17
CA SER A 18 11.59 13.83 31.84
C SER A 18 12.63 13.63 30.73
N HIS A 19 12.52 12.53 29.97
CA HIS A 19 13.41 12.25 28.82
C HIS A 19 13.08 13.05 27.55
N PHE A 20 11.92 13.70 27.52
CA PHE A 20 11.46 14.53 26.41
C PHE A 20 10.65 15.72 26.93
N CYS A 21 10.73 16.86 26.24
CA CYS A 21 9.90 18.00 26.57
C CYS A 21 8.48 17.81 26.01
N GLY A 22 7.48 17.72 26.88
CA GLY A 22 6.07 17.59 26.46
C GLY A 22 5.54 18.75 25.62
N ALA A 23 6.19 19.92 25.65
CA ALA A 23 5.76 21.09 24.87
C ALA A 23 6.29 21.09 23.43
N CYS A 24 7.53 20.66 23.19
CA CYS A 24 8.16 20.75 21.86
C CYS A 24 8.69 19.42 21.30
N GLY A 25 8.56 18.32 22.04
CA GLY A 25 8.98 16.98 21.61
C GLY A 25 10.50 16.76 21.57
N ARG A 26 11.31 17.72 22.03
CA ARG A 26 12.78 17.59 22.02
C ARG A 26 13.25 16.60 23.08
N ILE A 27 14.11 15.66 22.69
CA ILE A 27 14.77 14.69 23.58
C ILE A 27 15.80 15.42 24.43
N LEU A 28 15.76 15.18 25.75
CA LEU A 28 16.66 15.74 26.73
C LEU A 28 17.70 14.66 27.06
N GLN A 29 18.91 14.75 26.47
CA GLN A 29 19.98 13.82 26.78
C GLN A 29 20.49 14.08 28.20
N ALA A 30 20.33 13.11 29.10
CA ALA A 30 20.90 13.16 30.44
C ALA A 30 22.43 13.03 30.33
N GLY A 31 23.12 14.18 30.37
CA GLY A 31 24.58 14.22 30.50
C GLY A 31 24.99 13.63 31.84
N ARG A 32 25.42 12.37 31.84
CA ARG A 32 25.95 11.67 33.01
C ARG A 32 27.46 11.46 32.84
N ASP A 33 28.19 12.55 32.74
CA ASP A 33 29.65 12.54 32.92
C ASP A 33 29.95 12.98 34.36
N GLY A 34 30.04 12.00 35.25
CA GLY A 34 30.44 12.18 36.64
C GLY A 34 31.96 12.06 36.79
N GLY A 35 32.59 13.15 37.23
CA GLY A 35 33.94 13.18 37.79
C GLY A 35 33.99 14.21 38.94
N PRO A 36 34.57 13.88 40.11
CA PRO A 36 34.35 14.67 41.34
C PRO A 36 35.44 15.71 41.58
N ALA A 37 35.08 16.92 42.02
CA ALA A 37 36.00 17.81 42.76
C ALA A 37 35.31 19.02 43.43
N LEU A 38 35.59 19.13 44.73
CA LEU A 38 35.82 20.32 45.55
C LEU A 38 34.67 21.30 45.93
N THR A 39 34.35 21.18 47.23
CA THR A 39 34.10 22.22 48.24
C THR A 39 34.80 23.58 47.98
N VAL A 40 34.12 24.69 48.32
CA VAL A 40 34.65 25.81 49.14
C VAL A 40 33.60 26.96 49.30
N LEU A 41 33.42 27.42 50.55
CA LEU A 41 32.91 28.72 51.09
C LEU A 41 31.57 29.29 50.56
N GLY A 42 30.55 29.63 51.35
CA GLY A 42 30.51 30.11 52.73
C GLY A 42 30.24 31.62 52.79
N VAL A 43 28.98 32.07 52.69
CA VAL A 43 28.52 33.41 53.13
C VAL A 43 27.04 33.35 53.54
N GLN A 44 26.78 33.64 54.82
CA GLN A 44 25.45 33.99 55.36
C GLN A 44 25.30 35.52 55.34
N ILE A 45 24.25 36.04 54.70
CA ILE A 45 23.57 37.33 54.96
C ILE A 45 22.19 37.16 54.29
N GLY A 46 21.02 37.51 54.81
CA GLY A 46 20.54 38.13 56.03
C GLY A 46 19.04 38.34 55.77
N LYS A 47 18.20 38.02 56.75
CA LYS A 47 16.73 38.16 56.72
C LYS A 47 16.34 39.65 56.69
N PRO A 48 15.22 40.00 56.05
CA PRO A 48 14.33 40.94 56.73
C PRO A 48 12.89 40.44 56.73
N ASP A 49 12.30 40.53 57.91
CA ASP A 49 10.86 40.46 58.19
C ASP A 49 10.16 41.70 57.60
N GLY A 50 8.90 41.54 57.21
CA GLY A 50 8.09 42.63 56.68
C GLY A 50 6.64 42.21 56.44
N ASP A 51 5.84 42.32 57.50
CA ASP A 51 4.40 42.15 57.53
C ASP A 51 3.68 43.13 56.58
N GLY A 52 2.61 42.66 55.93
CA GLY A 52 1.74 43.49 55.10
C GLY A 52 0.43 42.77 54.76
N GLU A 53 -0.60 43.04 55.55
CA GLU A 53 -2.01 42.63 55.35
C GLU A 53 -2.61 43.14 54.02
N PRO A 54 -3.73 42.53 53.55
CA PRO A 54 -4.24 42.69 52.20
C PRO A 54 -5.22 43.87 52.07
N SER A 55 -5.08 44.63 50.98
CA SER A 55 -6.07 45.64 50.58
C SER A 55 -7.08 45.05 49.58
N ALA A 56 -8.35 45.13 49.94
CA ALA A 56 -9.51 44.85 49.11
C ALA A 56 -9.81 46.03 48.17
N ALA A 57 -10.26 45.74 46.94
CA ALA A 57 -11.39 46.37 46.23
C ALA A 57 -11.19 46.34 44.70
N ALA A 58 -12.07 45.62 43.98
CA ALA A 58 -12.71 46.11 42.76
C ALA A 58 -13.79 45.12 42.25
N ALA A 59 -15.03 45.57 42.43
CA ALA A 59 -16.33 45.34 41.78
C ALA A 59 -16.52 44.38 40.55
N PRO A 60 -17.78 43.92 40.33
CA PRO A 60 -18.11 42.77 39.48
C PRO A 60 -18.46 43.16 38.03
N ARG A 61 -18.21 42.23 37.09
CA ARG A 61 -18.73 42.31 35.71
C ARG A 61 -20.15 41.78 35.63
N GLN A 62 -21.01 42.60 35.02
CA GLN A 62 -22.44 42.44 34.81
C GLN A 62 -22.78 41.31 33.84
N ALA A 63 -23.92 40.68 34.12
CA ALA A 63 -24.65 39.77 33.24
C ALA A 63 -25.24 40.51 32.02
N GLN A 64 -25.18 39.89 30.85
CA GLN A 64 -25.89 40.33 29.65
C GLN A 64 -27.09 39.40 29.39
N ALA A 65 -28.25 40.04 29.27
CA ALA A 65 -29.53 39.45 28.87
C ALA A 65 -29.66 39.38 27.32
N PRO A 66 -30.57 38.57 26.78
CA PRO A 66 -30.61 38.24 25.35
C PRO A 66 -31.35 39.28 24.50
N VAL A 67 -30.81 39.54 23.31
CA VAL A 67 -31.41 40.38 22.27
C VAL A 67 -32.45 39.57 21.49
N ARG A 68 -33.68 40.09 21.45
CA ARG A 68 -34.77 39.68 20.56
C ARG A 68 -34.47 40.17 19.13
N SER A 69 -34.61 39.30 18.14
CA SER A 69 -34.64 39.69 16.73
C SER A 69 -35.89 39.16 16.03
N ALA A 70 -36.67 40.16 15.61
CA ALA A 70 -37.67 40.27 14.55
C ALA A 70 -38.10 39.02 13.75
N ALA A 71 -39.43 38.88 13.70
CA ALA A 71 -40.17 38.17 12.67
C ALA A 71 -40.02 38.88 11.31
N MET A 72 -39.70 38.13 10.26
CA MET A 72 -39.96 38.52 8.87
C MET A 72 -41.04 37.61 8.29
N THR A 73 -42.14 38.24 7.92
CA THR A 73 -43.21 37.71 7.07
C THR A 73 -42.69 37.62 5.64
N VAL A 74 -42.77 36.44 5.02
CA VAL A 74 -42.54 36.26 3.57
C VAL A 74 -43.77 35.61 2.95
N LEU A 75 -44.19 36.23 1.84
CA LEU A 75 -45.35 35.95 1.01
C LEU A 75 -45.53 34.47 0.63
N GLY A 76 -46.80 34.07 0.54
CA GLY A 76 -47.25 32.78 0.07
C GLY A 76 -47.10 32.57 -1.44
N ILE A 77 -46.90 31.30 -1.79
CA ILE A 77 -47.04 30.74 -3.13
C ILE A 77 -48.11 29.63 -3.01
N PRO A 78 -49.13 29.59 -3.89
CA PRO A 78 -50.18 28.60 -3.79
C PRO A 78 -49.70 27.19 -4.19
N ALA A 79 -50.22 26.20 -3.49
CA ALA A 79 -50.00 24.78 -3.76
C ALA A 79 -50.77 24.35 -5.02
N GLU A 80 -50.04 23.93 -6.06
CA GLU A 80 -50.61 23.18 -7.17
C GLU A 80 -50.80 21.71 -6.78
N SER A 81 -51.99 21.22 -7.12
CA SER A 81 -52.53 19.89 -6.91
C SER A 81 -51.74 18.78 -7.62
N LEU A 82 -51.35 17.75 -6.88
CA LEU A 82 -50.90 16.47 -7.45
C LEU A 82 -52.10 15.56 -7.76
N PRO A 83 -52.11 14.86 -8.92
CA PRO A 83 -53.18 13.94 -9.27
C PRO A 83 -53.09 12.60 -8.50
N SER A 84 -54.24 12.16 -8.01
CA SER A 84 -54.51 10.89 -7.36
C SER A 84 -54.33 9.69 -8.29
N LEU A 85 -53.58 8.68 -7.85
CA LEU A 85 -53.46 7.37 -8.49
C LEU A 85 -54.70 6.50 -8.23
N PRO A 86 -55.14 5.66 -9.20
CA PRO A 86 -56.33 4.82 -9.05
C PRO A 86 -56.09 3.60 -8.16
N SER A 87 -57.08 3.32 -7.33
CA SER A 87 -57.19 2.15 -6.46
C SER A 87 -57.52 0.90 -7.29
N ALA A 88 -56.68 -0.14 -7.18
CA ALA A 88 -56.92 -1.43 -7.81
C ALA A 88 -57.85 -2.28 -6.94
N GLY A 89 -58.96 -2.71 -7.54
CA GLY A 89 -60.00 -3.51 -6.91
C GLY A 89 -59.57 -4.93 -6.57
N ALA A 90 -60.14 -5.42 -5.47
CA ALA A 90 -60.16 -6.83 -5.09
C ALA A 90 -61.13 -7.64 -5.99
N PRO A 91 -60.88 -8.93 -6.20
CA PRO A 91 -61.93 -9.87 -6.54
C PRO A 91 -62.20 -10.84 -5.38
N ASP A 92 -63.45 -10.83 -4.93
CA ASP A 92 -64.10 -11.95 -4.25
C ASP A 92 -64.25 -13.15 -5.20
N GLY A 93 -64.11 -14.36 -4.66
CA GLY A 93 -64.37 -15.58 -5.42
C GLY A 93 -64.21 -16.85 -4.57
N ALA A 94 -65.25 -17.19 -3.81
CA ALA A 94 -65.37 -18.47 -3.13
C ALA A 94 -65.84 -19.57 -4.11
N ALA A 95 -65.18 -20.73 -4.10
CA ALA A 95 -65.75 -22.00 -4.53
C ALA A 95 -65.12 -23.18 -3.76
N ARG A 96 -65.98 -23.95 -3.10
CA ARG A 96 -65.71 -25.28 -2.53
C ARG A 96 -65.89 -26.32 -3.63
N THR A 97 -65.00 -27.32 -3.76
CA THR A 97 -65.34 -28.76 -3.61
C THR A 97 -64.13 -29.69 -3.70
N MET A 98 -64.26 -30.76 -2.90
CA MET A 98 -63.49 -32.00 -2.76
C MET A 98 -62.89 -32.64 -4.03
N LEU A 99 -61.68 -33.19 -3.92
CA LEU A 99 -61.38 -34.62 -4.14
C LEU A 99 -59.91 -34.90 -3.78
N GLY A 100 -59.67 -36.02 -3.07
CA GLY A 100 -58.33 -36.45 -2.68
C GLY A 100 -57.52 -37.01 -3.84
N VAL A 101 -56.21 -36.74 -3.82
CA VAL A 101 -55.19 -37.38 -4.68
C VAL A 101 -53.91 -37.47 -3.83
N PRO A 102 -53.20 -38.62 -3.85
CA PRO A 102 -52.21 -38.99 -2.83
C PRO A 102 -50.91 -38.19 -2.92
N SER A 103 -50.22 -38.14 -1.77
CA SER A 103 -48.87 -37.62 -1.58
C SER A 103 -47.90 -38.10 -2.66
N PRO A 104 -47.09 -37.21 -3.28
CA PRO A 104 -45.96 -37.67 -4.07
C PRO A 104 -44.93 -38.28 -3.13
N VAL A 105 -44.63 -39.55 -3.42
CA VAL A 105 -43.42 -40.26 -3.01
C VAL A 105 -42.22 -39.35 -3.20
N VAL A 106 -41.47 -39.10 -2.12
CA VAL A 106 -40.13 -38.53 -2.15
C VAL A 106 -39.27 -39.48 -2.97
N LYS A 107 -39.04 -39.11 -4.22
CA LYS A 107 -38.11 -39.78 -5.12
C LYS A 107 -36.74 -39.18 -4.86
N ASP A 108 -35.79 -40.07 -4.63
CA ASP A 108 -34.40 -39.82 -4.23
C ASP A 108 -33.82 -38.51 -4.78
N GLU A 109 -33.31 -37.73 -3.83
CA GLU A 109 -32.44 -36.59 -4.07
C GLU A 109 -31.20 -37.10 -4.85
N PRO A 110 -30.92 -36.56 -6.06
CA PRO A 110 -29.76 -36.99 -6.81
C PRO A 110 -28.50 -36.57 -6.05
N GLU A 111 -27.69 -37.57 -5.76
CA GLU A 111 -26.34 -37.47 -5.21
C GLU A 111 -25.57 -36.32 -5.88
N PRO A 112 -24.90 -35.44 -5.11
CA PRO A 112 -24.13 -34.35 -5.68
C PRO A 112 -23.07 -34.91 -6.62
N PRO A 113 -22.88 -34.34 -7.83
CA PRO A 113 -21.87 -34.82 -8.75
C PRO A 113 -20.50 -34.78 -8.06
N PRO A 114 -19.65 -35.81 -8.26
CA PRO A 114 -18.32 -35.83 -7.66
C PRO A 114 -17.60 -34.55 -8.06
N ALA A 115 -16.97 -33.90 -7.06
CA ALA A 115 -16.14 -32.73 -7.26
C ALA A 115 -15.19 -32.99 -8.44
N ARG A 116 -15.43 -32.29 -9.56
CA ARG A 116 -14.47 -32.27 -10.67
C ARG A 116 -13.19 -31.71 -10.09
N GLY A 117 -12.16 -32.56 -10.02
CA GLY A 117 -10.82 -32.15 -9.66
C GLY A 117 -10.45 -30.93 -10.50
N LEU A 118 -9.98 -29.89 -9.81
CA LEU A 118 -9.40 -28.70 -10.42
C LEU A 118 -8.29 -29.17 -11.36
N GLU A 119 -8.58 -29.16 -12.66
CA GLU A 119 -7.53 -29.24 -13.67
C GLU A 119 -6.63 -28.01 -13.53
N PRO A 120 -5.29 -28.17 -13.61
CA PRO A 120 -4.38 -27.04 -13.58
C PRO A 120 -4.66 -26.13 -14.79
N ALA A 121 -4.93 -24.85 -14.49
CA ALA A 121 -5.09 -23.81 -15.49
C ALA A 121 -3.87 -23.79 -16.42
N ARG A 122 -4.11 -24.11 -17.69
CA ARG A 122 -3.12 -23.98 -18.76
C ARG A 122 -2.92 -22.50 -19.07
N THR A 123 -1.74 -21.99 -18.74
CA THR A 123 -1.24 -20.69 -19.21
C THR A 123 -0.88 -20.75 -20.69
N ILE A 124 -1.07 -19.63 -21.40
CA ILE A 124 -0.93 -19.48 -22.87
C ILE A 124 0.53 -19.57 -23.37
N LEU A 125 1.49 -19.90 -22.51
CA LEU A 125 2.86 -20.25 -22.90
C LEU A 125 3.25 -21.50 -22.11
N GLY A 126 3.39 -22.62 -22.82
CA GLY A 126 3.75 -23.92 -22.26
C GLY A 126 5.19 -24.00 -21.75
N LEU A 127 5.54 -23.18 -20.78
CA LEU A 127 6.68 -23.39 -19.88
C LEU A 127 6.13 -23.83 -18.52
N GLN A 128 6.53 -25.02 -18.07
CA GLN A 128 6.41 -25.39 -16.67
C GLN A 128 7.39 -24.51 -15.88
N LEU A 129 6.85 -23.57 -15.11
CA LEU A 129 7.60 -22.84 -14.10
C LEU A 129 7.64 -23.69 -12.84
N ASP A 130 8.84 -24.08 -12.43
CA ASP A 130 9.07 -24.66 -11.11
C ASP A 130 8.85 -23.58 -10.05
N VAL A 131 7.68 -23.62 -9.41
CA VAL A 131 7.26 -22.65 -8.39
C VAL A 131 8.23 -22.62 -7.21
N GLY A 132 8.93 -23.73 -6.93
CA GLY A 132 9.95 -23.79 -5.89
C GLY A 132 11.18 -22.94 -6.20
N GLN A 133 11.61 -22.88 -7.47
CA GLN A 133 12.77 -22.04 -7.86
C GLN A 133 12.45 -20.54 -7.82
N LEU A 134 11.22 -20.16 -8.16
CA LEU A 134 10.79 -18.76 -8.10
C LEU A 134 10.65 -18.25 -6.66
N GLU A 135 10.16 -19.08 -5.75
CA GLU A 135 10.08 -18.74 -4.33
C GLU A 135 11.48 -18.66 -3.69
N GLU A 136 12.39 -19.59 -4.02
CA GLU A 136 13.78 -19.58 -3.54
C GLU A 136 14.53 -18.34 -4.06
N GLU A 137 14.33 -17.96 -5.34
CA GLU A 137 14.99 -16.79 -5.94
C GLU A 137 14.40 -15.46 -5.45
N ALA A 138 13.10 -15.39 -5.19
CA ALA A 138 12.46 -14.26 -4.53
C ALA A 138 12.95 -14.09 -3.08
N ARG A 139 13.11 -15.21 -2.36
CA ARG A 139 13.65 -15.21 -0.99
C ARG A 139 15.11 -14.79 -0.96
N ARG A 140 15.90 -15.24 -1.94
CA ARG A 140 17.31 -14.85 -2.10
C ARG A 140 17.46 -13.35 -2.42
N ARG A 141 16.63 -12.79 -3.30
CA ARG A 141 16.61 -11.35 -3.60
C ARG A 141 16.12 -10.51 -2.41
N ALA A 142 15.20 -11.01 -1.60
CA ALA A 142 14.76 -10.35 -0.38
C ALA A 142 15.87 -10.31 0.69
N VAL A 143 16.70 -11.36 0.79
CA VAL A 143 17.87 -11.38 1.69
C VAL A 143 18.98 -10.47 1.19
N GLU A 144 19.21 -10.38 -0.13
CA GLU A 144 20.20 -9.47 -0.73
C GLU A 144 19.80 -7.99 -0.58
N ALA A 145 18.50 -7.69 -0.68
CA ALA A 145 17.96 -6.36 -0.45
C ALA A 145 18.03 -5.90 1.03
N MET A 146 18.11 -6.83 1.99
CA MET A 146 18.25 -6.50 3.42
C MET A 146 19.71 -6.36 3.88
N GLY A 147 20.70 -6.65 3.02
CA GLY A 147 22.14 -6.56 3.35
C GLY A 147 22.85 -5.27 2.95
N ALA A 148 22.19 -4.35 2.24
CA ALA A 148 22.78 -3.08 1.82
C ALA A 148 22.67 -2.04 2.94
N GLY A 149 23.71 -1.99 3.79
CA GLY A 149 23.85 -1.00 4.86
C GLY A 149 23.83 0.44 4.33
N VAL A 150 22.94 1.25 4.90
CA VAL A 150 22.84 2.70 4.69
C VAL A 150 24.10 3.37 5.25
N ALA A 151 24.86 4.02 4.38
CA ALA A 151 25.94 4.91 4.79
C ALA A 151 25.35 6.15 5.52
N PRO A 152 25.97 6.63 6.60
CA PRO A 152 25.49 7.83 7.29
C PRO A 152 25.59 9.07 6.39
N PRO A 153 24.64 10.02 6.49
CA PRO A 153 24.63 11.22 5.67
C PRO A 153 25.83 12.11 6.00
N GLY A 154 26.60 12.46 4.98
CA GLY A 154 27.64 13.48 5.07
C GLY A 154 27.04 14.87 5.38
N PRO A 155 27.82 15.77 5.99
CA PRO A 155 27.36 17.12 6.32
C PRO A 155 27.04 17.92 5.05
N ALA A 156 25.94 18.66 5.10
CA ALA A 156 25.48 19.55 4.03
C ALA A 156 26.47 20.73 3.82
N PRO A 157 26.62 21.22 2.58
CA PRO A 157 27.43 22.40 2.29
C PRO A 157 26.76 23.66 2.83
N GLU A 158 27.53 24.49 3.53
CA GLU A 158 27.15 25.84 3.95
C GLU A 158 26.78 26.70 2.74
N ALA A 159 25.61 27.30 2.81
CA ALA A 159 25.14 28.30 1.87
C ALA A 159 25.94 29.60 2.06
N ASP A 160 26.60 29.98 0.98
CA ASP A 160 27.34 31.22 0.76
C ASP A 160 26.49 32.45 1.13
N ARG A 161 26.88 33.12 2.22
CA ARG A 161 26.32 34.40 2.65
C ARG A 161 27.21 35.53 2.14
N GLY A 162 26.67 36.26 1.17
CA GLY A 162 26.71 37.73 1.08
C GLY A 162 28.07 38.42 1.28
N GLN A 163 28.70 38.76 0.16
CA GLN A 163 29.79 39.73 0.08
C GLN A 163 29.34 41.11 0.59
N GLY A 164 29.96 41.58 1.67
CA GLY A 164 30.03 42.99 2.04
C GLY A 164 31.16 43.71 1.29
N PRO A 165 31.13 45.05 1.20
CA PRO A 165 32.04 45.83 0.37
C PRO A 165 33.46 45.92 0.98
N PRO A 166 34.51 46.09 0.15
CA PRO A 166 35.90 46.10 0.62
C PRO A 166 36.31 47.47 1.20
N PRO A 167 37.15 47.51 2.25
CA PRO A 167 37.92 48.70 2.59
C PRO A 167 39.31 48.70 1.90
N PRO A 168 39.95 49.88 1.79
CA PRO A 168 41.06 50.12 0.86
C PRO A 168 42.47 49.93 1.46
N ASP A 169 43.40 49.62 0.56
CA ASP A 169 44.86 49.89 0.47
C ASP A 169 45.74 49.96 1.73
N GLY A 170 46.87 49.23 1.71
CA GLY A 170 48.00 49.57 2.60
C GLY A 170 49.22 48.64 2.71
N ARG A 171 50.06 48.61 1.67
CA ARG A 171 51.55 48.51 1.70
C ARG A 171 52.31 47.17 1.95
N PRO A 172 53.60 47.10 1.46
CA PRO A 172 54.40 45.88 1.27
C PRO A 172 55.64 45.76 2.19
N ALA A 173 56.29 44.57 2.21
CA ALA A 173 57.72 44.25 2.49
C ALA A 173 57.80 42.75 2.88
N ASP A 174 58.40 41.84 2.11
CA ASP A 174 59.82 41.51 1.94
C ASP A 174 60.25 40.20 2.64
N ALA A 175 60.86 39.34 1.82
CA ALA A 175 62.06 38.53 2.05
C ALA A 175 62.08 37.28 2.99
N ARG A 176 62.40 36.15 2.31
CA ARG A 176 63.48 35.16 2.59
C ARG A 176 63.23 33.93 3.50
N ALA A 177 63.30 32.79 2.82
CA ALA A 177 64.35 31.74 2.93
C ALA A 177 64.04 30.39 3.61
N ALA A 178 64.62 29.37 2.96
CA ALA A 178 65.13 28.08 3.47
C ALA A 178 64.24 26.81 3.43
N GLY A 179 64.64 25.87 2.56
CA GLY A 179 64.99 24.51 2.99
C GLY A 179 64.16 23.33 2.46
N PRO A 180 64.77 22.21 1.99
CA PRO A 180 64.06 21.10 1.33
C PRO A 180 63.98 19.78 2.14
N ASN A 181 62.85 19.04 1.99
CA ASN A 181 62.62 17.56 2.00
C ASN A 181 63.11 16.69 3.21
N PRO A 182 62.80 15.37 3.34
CA PRO A 182 61.84 14.46 2.67
C PRO A 182 61.10 13.45 3.61
N ARG A 183 60.34 12.51 2.99
CA ARG A 183 60.07 11.08 3.36
C ARG A 183 58.61 10.70 3.61
N GLN A 184 57.97 10.14 2.58
CA GLN A 184 56.85 9.21 2.71
C GLN A 184 57.38 7.77 2.64
N ARG A 185 57.03 6.96 3.65
CA ARG A 185 57.25 5.51 3.71
C ARG A 185 55.97 4.80 3.27
N ALA A 186 56.05 4.01 2.21
CA ALA A 186 55.08 2.99 1.88
C ALA A 186 55.37 1.72 2.69
N MET A 187 54.35 1.11 3.30
CA MET A 187 54.43 -0.26 3.84
C MET A 187 53.65 -1.19 2.93
N VAL A 188 54.37 -2.19 2.40
CA VAL A 188 53.85 -3.40 1.75
C VAL A 188 54.06 -4.54 2.75
N MET A 189 53.02 -5.30 3.07
CA MET A 189 53.15 -6.57 3.80
C MET A 189 52.82 -7.75 2.88
N ALA A 190 53.72 -8.73 2.91
CA ALA A 190 53.66 -10.01 2.21
C ALA A 190 52.95 -11.09 3.07
N PRO A 191 52.41 -12.16 2.47
CA PRO A 191 51.81 -13.27 3.20
C PRO A 191 52.84 -14.34 3.59
N VAL A 192 52.67 -14.92 4.79
CA VAL A 192 53.46 -16.05 5.30
C VAL A 192 52.58 -17.31 5.30
N ALA A 193 53.09 -18.38 4.69
CA ALA A 193 52.54 -19.72 4.75
C ALA A 193 53.14 -20.51 5.94
N ARG A 194 52.31 -21.36 6.58
CA ARG A 194 52.75 -22.59 7.25
C ARG A 194 51.57 -23.56 7.45
N ALA A 195 51.81 -24.81 7.12
CA ALA A 195 50.99 -25.99 7.44
C ALA A 195 51.64 -26.75 8.63
N PRO A 196 51.24 -28.00 8.94
CA PRO A 196 50.06 -28.41 9.71
C PRO A 196 50.47 -29.09 11.04
N ASP A 197 49.53 -29.38 11.94
CA ASP A 197 49.74 -30.43 12.95
C ASP A 197 48.47 -31.17 13.37
N LEU A 198 48.68 -32.45 13.70
CA LEU A 198 47.73 -33.52 14.00
C LEU A 198 47.29 -33.52 15.47
N GLY A 199 46.09 -34.04 15.77
CA GLY A 199 45.67 -34.27 17.16
C GLY A 199 44.24 -34.79 17.37
N ASP A 200 44.01 -36.05 16.98
CA ASP A 200 43.13 -37.07 17.57
C ASP A 200 42.17 -36.71 18.75
N ARG A 201 40.85 -36.98 18.60
CA ARG A 201 40.11 -38.13 19.21
C ARG A 201 38.58 -37.92 19.35
N SER A 202 37.86 -38.90 18.78
CA SER A 202 36.61 -39.55 19.24
C SER A 202 35.35 -38.73 19.54
N SER A 203 34.27 -38.97 18.78
CA SER A 203 33.11 -39.75 19.26
C SER A 203 32.04 -39.96 18.17
N THR A 204 31.85 -41.25 17.83
CA THR A 204 30.60 -41.94 17.51
C THR A 204 29.40 -41.16 16.93
N SER A 205 28.99 -41.55 15.73
CA SER A 205 27.59 -41.91 15.45
C SER A 205 27.51 -42.86 14.26
N ALA A 206 27.11 -44.08 14.54
CA ALA A 206 26.66 -45.05 13.56
C ALA A 206 25.29 -44.62 13.01
N THR A 207 25.06 -44.73 11.70
CA THR A 207 23.81 -45.26 11.17
C THR A 207 24.06 -45.79 9.76
N THR A 208 23.84 -47.09 9.65
CA THR A 208 23.85 -47.93 8.47
C THR A 208 22.62 -47.64 7.61
N SER A 209 22.78 -47.41 6.31
CA SER A 209 21.73 -47.80 5.35
C SER A 209 22.28 -48.05 3.96
N SER A 210 21.88 -49.20 3.46
CA SER A 210 22.41 -49.97 2.35
C SER A 210 22.04 -49.44 0.97
N PHE A 211 22.92 -49.78 0.03
CA PHE A 211 22.73 -49.86 -1.41
C PHE A 211 21.35 -50.33 -1.87
N PHE A 212 20.80 -49.63 -2.89
CA PHE A 212 20.02 -50.24 -3.96
C PHE A 212 20.41 -49.62 -5.31
N LEU A 213 21.03 -50.42 -6.18
CA LEU A 213 21.08 -50.19 -7.62
C LEU A 213 19.70 -50.50 -8.24
N GLY A 214 19.26 -49.69 -9.20
CA GLY A 214 18.11 -50.07 -10.02
C GLY A 214 17.65 -49.09 -11.10
N ARG A 215 18.09 -49.38 -12.34
CA ARG A 215 17.28 -49.40 -13.58
C ARG A 215 17.12 -48.11 -14.41
N ARG A 216 17.85 -48.10 -15.55
CA ARG A 216 17.61 -47.29 -16.76
C ARG A 216 16.26 -47.67 -17.41
N ARG A 217 15.46 -46.67 -17.82
CA ARG A 217 14.43 -46.77 -18.88
C ARG A 217 14.37 -45.47 -19.67
N GLY A 218 14.02 -45.61 -20.95
CA GLY A 218 14.35 -44.68 -22.03
C GLY A 218 13.52 -43.40 -22.09
N ALA A 219 14.10 -42.40 -22.73
CA ALA A 219 13.46 -41.13 -23.03
C ALA A 219 12.34 -41.33 -24.05
N SER A 220 11.14 -40.88 -23.70
CA SER A 220 9.94 -40.97 -24.52
C SER A 220 9.91 -39.92 -25.62
N LEU A 221 9.37 -40.32 -26.76
CA LEU A 221 9.14 -39.59 -28.01
C LEU A 221 8.39 -38.24 -27.86
N GLY A 222 7.87 -37.91 -26.68
CA GLY A 222 7.06 -36.71 -26.42
C GLY A 222 7.84 -35.40 -26.40
N LEU A 223 9.15 -35.43 -26.09
CA LEU A 223 9.97 -34.22 -26.00
C LEU A 223 10.28 -33.62 -27.39
N VAL A 224 10.34 -34.45 -28.43
CA VAL A 224 10.63 -34.00 -29.81
C VAL A 224 9.42 -33.31 -30.45
N VAL A 225 8.19 -33.74 -30.12
CA VAL A 225 6.96 -33.11 -30.62
C VAL A 225 6.69 -31.77 -29.93
N ALA A 226 6.95 -31.66 -28.62
CA ALA A 226 6.79 -30.40 -27.88
C ALA A 226 7.76 -29.31 -28.38
N LEU A 227 9.00 -29.66 -28.72
CA LEU A 227 9.98 -28.71 -29.28
C LEU A 227 9.62 -28.25 -30.71
N MET A 228 9.01 -29.10 -31.54
CA MET A 228 8.53 -28.68 -32.87
C MET A 228 7.36 -27.69 -32.80
N VAL A 229 6.40 -27.88 -31.88
CA VAL A 229 5.24 -26.98 -31.76
C VAL A 229 5.67 -25.61 -31.23
N ILE A 230 6.64 -25.55 -30.32
CA ILE A 230 7.20 -24.29 -29.81
C ILE A 230 7.99 -23.57 -30.92
N GLY A 231 8.73 -24.31 -31.75
CA GLY A 231 9.47 -23.75 -32.89
C GLY A 231 8.55 -23.09 -33.93
N VAL A 232 7.38 -23.68 -34.21
CA VAL A 232 6.42 -23.13 -35.19
C VAL A 232 5.67 -21.91 -34.64
N ALA A 233 5.33 -21.88 -33.35
CA ALA A 233 4.65 -20.73 -32.74
C ALA A 233 5.56 -19.49 -32.61
N ALA A 234 6.84 -19.68 -32.27
CA ALA A 234 7.82 -18.60 -32.18
C ALA A 234 8.24 -18.07 -33.58
N LEU A 235 8.34 -18.94 -34.60
CA LEU A 235 8.51 -18.48 -35.98
C LEU A 235 7.26 -17.75 -36.48
N GLY A 236 6.06 -18.21 -36.13
CA GLY A 236 4.80 -17.61 -36.58
C GLY A 236 4.60 -16.18 -36.09
N THR A 237 4.93 -15.88 -34.83
CA THR A 237 4.83 -14.51 -34.29
C THR A 237 5.92 -13.57 -34.85
N ALA A 238 7.15 -14.06 -35.04
CA ALA A 238 8.21 -13.28 -35.67
C ALA A 238 7.93 -13.00 -37.16
N ILE A 239 7.34 -13.97 -37.89
CA ILE A 239 6.95 -13.82 -39.29
C ILE A 239 5.72 -12.90 -39.42
N TRP A 240 4.75 -12.97 -38.51
CA TRP A 240 3.57 -12.09 -38.55
C TRP A 240 3.92 -10.62 -38.27
N VAL A 241 4.81 -10.35 -37.31
CA VAL A 241 5.36 -9.00 -37.07
C VAL A 241 6.20 -8.53 -38.26
N GLY A 242 6.99 -9.41 -38.87
CA GLY A 242 7.81 -9.09 -40.05
C GLY A 242 6.99 -8.79 -41.32
N ILE A 243 5.90 -9.51 -41.58
CA ILE A 243 5.07 -9.35 -42.78
C ILE A 243 4.22 -8.07 -42.70
N ARG A 244 3.72 -7.69 -41.51
CA ARG A 244 2.92 -6.46 -41.35
C ARG A 244 3.77 -5.18 -41.55
N VAL A 245 5.06 -5.23 -41.20
CA VAL A 245 6.01 -4.12 -41.45
C VAL A 245 6.28 -3.90 -42.95
N LEU A 246 6.11 -4.92 -43.80
CA LEU A 246 6.32 -4.82 -45.24
C LEU A 246 5.07 -4.41 -46.03
N SER A 247 3.86 -4.55 -45.47
CA SER A 247 2.61 -4.30 -46.21
C SER A 247 2.02 -2.90 -46.02
N ASP A 248 2.30 -2.22 -44.90
CA ASP A 248 1.66 -0.93 -44.58
C ASP A 248 2.49 0.31 -45.00
N SER A 249 3.67 0.10 -45.58
CA SER A 249 4.42 1.17 -46.23
C SER A 249 4.05 1.22 -47.71
N GLY A 250 2.85 1.72 -48.01
CA GLY A 250 2.51 2.16 -49.36
C GLY A 250 3.65 3.04 -49.89
N PRO A 251 4.06 2.91 -51.17
CA PRO A 251 5.20 3.64 -51.70
C PRO A 251 4.92 5.14 -51.59
N THR A 252 5.45 5.78 -50.54
CA THR A 252 5.51 7.22 -50.47
C THR A 252 6.39 7.63 -51.65
N ALA A 253 5.76 8.24 -52.65
CA ALA A 253 6.35 8.65 -53.93
C ALA A 253 7.42 9.77 -53.81
N GLY A 254 8.03 9.93 -52.64
CA GLY A 254 9.23 10.74 -52.45
C GLY A 254 10.44 9.82 -52.44
N GLY A 255 11.36 10.00 -53.39
CA GLY A 255 12.65 9.32 -53.44
C GLY A 255 13.62 9.71 -52.32
N GLY A 256 13.12 9.93 -51.10
CA GLY A 256 13.91 10.21 -49.91
C GLY A 256 14.76 9.01 -49.52
N ARG A 257 15.97 9.26 -48.99
CA ARG A 257 16.90 8.23 -48.55
C ARG A 257 16.42 7.56 -47.25
N LEU A 258 15.55 8.24 -46.51
CA LEU A 258 15.02 7.78 -45.23
C LEU A 258 13.59 7.26 -45.35
N ARG A 259 13.36 6.02 -44.91
CA ARG A 259 12.04 5.42 -44.72
C ARG A 259 11.77 5.23 -43.24
N ALA A 260 10.50 5.23 -42.86
CA ALA A 260 10.11 4.98 -41.48
C ALA A 260 8.94 4.02 -41.37
N ALA A 261 9.01 3.19 -40.33
CA ALA A 261 7.90 2.41 -39.84
C ALA A 261 7.67 2.79 -38.37
N VAL A 262 6.40 2.78 -37.95
CA VAL A 262 6.04 3.01 -36.55
C VAL A 262 5.36 1.78 -36.01
N SER A 263 5.84 1.34 -34.85
CA SER A 263 5.20 0.31 -34.05
C SER A 263 4.93 0.84 -32.64
N ARG A 264 4.06 0.19 -31.88
CA ARG A 264 3.82 0.55 -30.48
C ARG A 264 4.80 -0.20 -29.58
N SER A 265 5.28 0.49 -28.55
CA SER A 265 5.94 -0.15 -27.41
C SER A 265 4.99 -1.16 -26.75
N PRO A 266 5.49 -2.26 -26.19
CA PRO A 266 4.69 -3.19 -25.38
C PRO A 266 3.94 -2.50 -24.21
N SER A 267 4.47 -1.41 -23.68
CA SER A 267 3.82 -0.63 -22.61
C SER A 267 2.67 0.27 -23.10
N GLY A 268 2.59 0.56 -24.42
CA GLY A 268 1.60 1.46 -25.00
C GLY A 268 1.90 2.97 -24.86
N ASP A 269 2.79 3.37 -23.96
CA ASP A 269 3.10 4.79 -23.67
C ASP A 269 4.03 5.46 -24.69
N ALA A 270 4.69 4.66 -25.54
CA ALA A 270 5.64 5.14 -26.53
C ALA A 270 5.42 4.49 -27.88
N ALA A 271 5.72 5.25 -28.94
CA ALA A 271 5.87 4.76 -30.28
C ALA A 271 7.35 4.40 -30.52
N VAL A 272 7.58 3.29 -31.20
CA VAL A 272 8.90 2.87 -31.67
C VAL A 272 8.99 3.24 -33.15
N LEU A 273 9.85 4.20 -33.46
CA LEU A 273 10.12 4.67 -34.81
C LEU A 273 11.33 3.92 -35.37
N ASP A 274 11.07 2.99 -36.27
CA ASP A 274 12.08 2.22 -37.00
C ASP A 274 12.42 2.95 -38.30
N LEU A 275 13.57 3.62 -38.31
CA LEU A 275 14.10 4.33 -39.47
C LEU A 275 15.02 3.42 -40.29
N THR A 276 14.81 3.39 -41.60
CA THR A 276 15.67 2.68 -42.56
C THR A 276 16.29 3.69 -43.52
N LEU A 277 17.61 3.75 -43.55
CA LEU A 277 18.39 4.64 -44.40
C LEU A 277 18.93 3.88 -45.61
N THR A 278 18.71 4.37 -46.82
CA THR A 278 19.20 3.78 -48.07
C THR A 278 19.62 4.88 -49.06
N PRO A 279 20.89 4.91 -49.52
CA PRO A 279 22.00 4.02 -49.15
C PRO A 279 22.52 4.27 -47.73
N PHE A 280 23.03 3.23 -47.07
CA PHE A 280 23.64 3.30 -45.74
C PHE A 280 25.17 3.45 -45.85
N VAL A 281 25.74 4.39 -45.09
CA VAL A 281 27.19 4.57 -44.94
C VAL A 281 27.57 4.25 -43.48
N PRO A 282 28.54 3.35 -43.22
CA PRO A 282 29.00 3.07 -41.87
C PRO A 282 29.48 4.32 -41.12
N GLY A 283 29.17 4.40 -39.82
CA GLY A 283 29.49 5.57 -38.98
C GLY A 283 28.44 6.69 -39.04
N THR A 284 27.39 6.55 -39.86
CA THR A 284 26.26 7.49 -39.86
C THR A 284 25.51 7.43 -38.53
N GLN A 285 25.09 8.59 -38.02
CA GLN A 285 24.21 8.73 -36.87
C GLN A 285 22.94 9.46 -37.30
N ILE A 286 21.80 9.11 -36.71
CA ILE A 286 20.55 9.83 -36.92
C ILE A 286 20.14 10.47 -35.59
N ALA A 287 19.71 11.72 -35.62
CA ALA A 287 19.11 12.43 -34.51
C ALA A 287 17.61 12.65 -34.76
N VAL A 288 16.77 12.24 -33.83
CA VAL A 288 15.32 12.46 -33.86
C VAL A 288 14.91 12.99 -32.50
N LEU A 289 14.22 14.14 -32.47
CA LEU A 289 13.73 14.77 -31.23
C LEU A 289 14.83 14.91 -30.15
N GLY A 290 16.05 15.25 -30.57
CA GLY A 290 17.21 15.40 -29.68
C GLY A 290 17.88 14.09 -29.25
N GLN A 291 17.29 12.93 -29.53
CA GLN A 291 17.95 11.64 -29.31
C GLN A 291 18.83 11.33 -30.52
N LYS A 292 20.14 11.15 -30.30
CA LYS A 292 21.10 10.78 -31.35
C LYS A 292 21.50 9.31 -31.21
N LEU A 293 21.28 8.50 -32.24
CA LEU A 293 21.59 7.08 -32.26
C LEU A 293 22.46 6.71 -33.47
N PRO A 294 23.41 5.77 -33.32
CA PRO A 294 24.13 5.21 -34.46
C PRO A 294 23.18 4.41 -35.35
N VAL A 295 23.41 4.45 -36.66
CA VAL A 295 22.71 3.61 -37.62
C VAL A 295 23.44 2.28 -37.73
N ASP A 296 22.76 1.18 -37.40
CA ASP A 296 23.30 -0.18 -37.49
C ASP A 296 22.63 -0.94 -38.63
N ALA A 297 23.43 -1.48 -39.56
CA ALA A 297 22.97 -2.14 -40.78
C ALA A 297 21.88 -1.33 -41.55
N GLY A 298 22.04 -0.01 -41.61
CA GLY A 298 21.07 0.89 -42.28
C GLY A 298 19.79 1.14 -41.49
N ARG A 299 19.72 0.75 -40.21
CA ARG A 299 18.54 0.94 -39.35
C ARG A 299 18.87 1.69 -38.08
N ALA A 300 17.92 2.49 -37.60
CA ALA A 300 17.97 3.11 -36.29
C ALA A 300 16.59 3.09 -35.66
N ARG A 301 16.52 2.79 -34.36
CA ARG A 301 15.26 2.64 -33.61
C ARG A 301 15.16 3.70 -32.53
N PHE A 302 14.18 4.60 -32.66
CA PHE A 302 13.91 5.66 -31.70
C PHE A 302 12.67 5.33 -30.88
N THR A 303 12.68 5.71 -29.60
CA THR A 303 11.48 5.65 -28.75
C THR A 303 10.93 7.06 -28.61
N VAL A 304 9.74 7.29 -29.15
CA VAL A 304 9.07 8.59 -29.17
C VAL A 304 7.88 8.55 -28.21
N PRO A 305 7.76 9.49 -27.24
CA PRO A 305 6.59 9.56 -26.38
C PRO A 305 5.31 9.71 -27.20
N ILE A 306 4.29 8.87 -26.98
CA ILE A 306 3.09 8.94 -27.82
C ILE A 306 2.30 10.25 -27.65
N GLY A 307 2.53 10.95 -26.54
CA GLY A 307 1.98 12.28 -26.28
C GLY A 307 2.53 13.39 -27.19
N SER A 308 3.72 13.21 -27.79
CA SER A 308 4.29 14.20 -28.71
C SER A 308 3.82 14.06 -30.15
N LEU A 309 3.08 12.99 -30.47
CA LEU A 309 2.50 12.75 -31.78
C LEU A 309 1.01 13.15 -31.78
N ALA A 310 0.61 13.89 -32.82
CA ALA A 310 -0.79 14.16 -33.11
C ALA A 310 -1.43 12.94 -33.80
N VAL A 311 -2.73 12.74 -33.61
CA VAL A 311 -3.49 11.76 -34.40
C VAL A 311 -3.59 12.28 -35.84
N GLY A 312 -3.22 11.45 -36.81
CA GLY A 312 -3.06 11.83 -38.22
C GLY A 312 -1.58 11.91 -38.64
N PRO A 313 -1.26 12.68 -39.70
CA PRO A 313 0.11 12.83 -40.20
C PRO A 313 0.96 13.70 -39.27
N ASN A 314 2.18 13.25 -39.01
CA ASN A 314 3.23 13.91 -38.25
C ASN A 314 4.48 13.97 -39.11
N ASP A 315 5.00 15.16 -39.37
CA ASP A 315 6.26 15.35 -40.08
C ASP A 315 7.37 15.52 -39.05
N ILE A 316 8.17 14.47 -38.84
CA ILE A 316 9.22 14.41 -37.82
C ILE A 316 10.57 14.73 -38.48
N PRO A 317 11.29 15.78 -38.04
CA PRO A 317 12.63 16.05 -38.55
C PRO A 317 13.61 14.98 -38.04
N ALA A 318 14.37 14.40 -38.98
CA ALA A 318 15.44 13.47 -38.73
C ALA A 318 16.76 14.06 -39.26
N GLU A 319 17.67 14.35 -38.35
CA GLU A 319 18.99 14.87 -38.68
C GLU A 319 19.95 13.71 -38.94
N ILE A 320 20.40 13.57 -40.17
CA ILE A 320 21.36 12.55 -40.59
C ILE A 320 22.75 13.17 -40.52
N HIS A 321 23.59 12.65 -39.63
CA HIS A 321 24.99 13.03 -39.48
C HIS A 321 25.86 11.98 -40.15
N GLY A 322 26.51 12.36 -41.24
CA GLY A 322 27.46 11.49 -41.94
C GLY A 322 28.78 11.33 -41.15
N PRO A 323 29.60 10.32 -41.51
CA PRO A 323 30.87 10.06 -40.83
C PRO A 323 31.90 11.18 -41.02
N THR A 324 31.72 12.02 -42.06
CA THR A 324 32.58 13.18 -42.36
C THR A 324 32.17 14.46 -41.64
N GLY A 325 31.12 14.42 -40.81
CA GLY A 325 30.59 15.57 -40.09
C GLY A 325 29.57 16.41 -40.87
N ASP A 326 29.24 15.99 -42.10
CA ASP A 326 28.14 16.54 -42.87
C ASP A 326 26.80 16.25 -42.18
N GLN A 327 25.89 17.21 -42.24
CA GLN A 327 24.56 17.11 -41.63
C GLN A 327 23.51 17.40 -42.69
N THR A 328 22.49 16.55 -42.76
CA THR A 328 21.32 16.74 -43.61
C THR A 328 20.06 16.53 -42.79
N ILE A 329 19.00 17.30 -43.05
CA ILE A 329 17.73 17.17 -42.35
C ILE A 329 16.70 16.62 -43.33
N GLU A 330 16.18 15.43 -43.05
CA GLU A 330 15.07 14.83 -43.79
C GLU A 330 13.80 14.84 -42.92
N HIS A 331 12.64 15.03 -43.52
CA HIS A 331 11.36 14.97 -42.81
C HIS A 331 10.72 13.61 -43.04
N VAL A 332 10.51 12.90 -41.95
CA VAL A 332 9.87 11.60 -41.93
C VAL A 332 8.40 11.77 -41.63
N ARG A 333 7.54 11.42 -42.58
CA ARG A 333 6.10 11.43 -42.38
C ARG A 333 5.64 10.14 -41.68
N VAL A 334 5.09 10.29 -40.49
CA VAL A 334 4.49 9.22 -39.69
C VAL A 334 2.98 9.46 -39.58
N VAL A 335 2.17 8.44 -39.76
CA VAL A 335 0.71 8.55 -39.55
C VAL A 335 0.30 7.77 -38.31
N LEU A 336 -0.25 8.48 -37.32
CA LEU A 336 -0.84 7.86 -36.13
C LEU A 336 -2.35 7.73 -36.32
N SER A 337 -2.85 6.53 -36.60
CA SER A 337 -4.27 6.31 -36.94
C SER A 337 -5.22 6.57 -35.77
N TYR A 338 -4.77 6.29 -34.54
CA TYR A 338 -5.54 6.53 -33.32
C TYR A 338 -4.65 6.56 -32.07
N ARG A 339 -5.20 7.13 -31.00
CA ARG A 339 -4.67 7.13 -29.65
C ARG A 339 -5.79 6.80 -28.66
N VAL A 340 -5.51 5.92 -27.69
CA VAL A 340 -6.43 5.57 -26.61
C VAL A 340 -5.83 5.99 -25.29
N ARG A 341 -6.61 6.66 -24.42
CA ARG A 341 -6.16 7.09 -23.10
C ARG A 341 -7.23 6.80 -22.05
N PRO A 342 -6.86 6.24 -20.88
CA PRO A 342 -7.77 6.21 -19.75
C PRO A 342 -7.93 7.62 -19.18
N ASP A 343 -9.17 8.01 -18.93
CA ASP A 343 -9.56 9.19 -18.17
C ASP A 343 -10.20 8.74 -16.85
N LEU A 344 -9.49 9.00 -15.76
CA LEU A 344 -9.87 8.64 -14.41
C LEU A 344 -10.71 9.72 -13.71
N GLY A 345 -11.07 10.81 -14.41
CA GLY A 345 -11.87 11.90 -13.85
C GLY A 345 -13.27 11.48 -13.40
N GLY A 346 -13.79 10.36 -13.93
CA GLY A 346 -15.08 9.79 -13.52
C GLY A 346 -15.07 9.05 -12.18
N LEU A 347 -13.90 8.75 -11.59
CA LEU A 347 -13.82 7.86 -10.43
C LEU A 347 -14.48 8.44 -9.17
N ALA A 348 -14.64 9.76 -9.11
CA ALA A 348 -15.34 10.45 -8.02
C ALA A 348 -16.86 10.61 -8.25
N LYS A 349 -17.40 10.17 -9.39
CA LYS A 349 -18.84 10.24 -9.69
C LYS A 349 -19.63 9.20 -8.87
N SER A 350 -20.95 9.37 -8.81
CA SER A 350 -21.89 8.39 -8.26
C SER A 350 -22.91 8.01 -9.34
N PRO A 351 -22.88 6.76 -9.89
CA PRO A 351 -21.91 5.71 -9.61
C PRO A 351 -20.50 6.02 -10.15
N PRO A 352 -19.42 5.46 -9.55
CA PRO A 352 -18.06 5.69 -10.00
C PRO A 352 -17.75 4.92 -11.30
N SER A 353 -17.08 5.59 -12.23
CA SER A 353 -16.69 5.04 -13.53
C SER A 353 -15.35 5.62 -13.99
N TYR A 354 -14.70 5.01 -14.98
CA TYR A 354 -13.64 5.68 -15.72
C TYR A 354 -13.95 5.60 -17.22
N SER A 355 -13.33 6.45 -18.01
CA SER A 355 -13.59 6.49 -19.45
C SER A 355 -12.34 6.11 -20.23
N LEU A 356 -12.52 5.38 -21.34
CA LEU A 356 -11.49 5.22 -22.36
C LEU A 356 -11.80 6.23 -23.46
N VAL A 357 -10.90 7.19 -23.65
CA VAL A 357 -11.02 8.24 -24.66
C VAL A 357 -10.21 7.82 -25.88
N PHE A 358 -10.90 7.63 -27.00
CA PHE A 358 -10.31 7.32 -28.29
C PHE A 358 -10.28 8.59 -29.15
N GLU A 359 -9.08 8.98 -29.55
CA GLU A 359 -8.84 9.99 -30.56
C GLU A 359 -8.44 9.29 -31.85
N THR A 360 -9.18 9.51 -32.93
CA THR A 360 -8.99 8.80 -34.19
C THR A 360 -8.92 9.78 -35.36
N VAL A 361 -8.40 9.31 -36.49
CA VAL A 361 -8.57 10.04 -37.76
C VAL A 361 -10.06 10.18 -38.11
N PRO A 362 -10.46 11.21 -38.89
CA PRO A 362 -11.84 11.40 -39.30
C PRO A 362 -12.45 10.15 -39.94
N GLN A 363 -13.73 9.90 -39.69
CA GLN A 363 -14.51 8.77 -40.21
C GLN A 363 -14.06 7.37 -39.74
N ALA A 364 -13.04 7.26 -38.87
CA ALA A 364 -12.71 5.99 -38.24
C ALA A 364 -13.86 5.53 -37.33
N ARG A 365 -14.07 4.21 -37.26
CA ARG A 365 -15.01 3.58 -36.34
C ARG A 365 -14.23 2.82 -35.29
N VAL A 366 -14.73 2.83 -34.05
CA VAL A 366 -14.13 2.08 -32.95
C VAL A 366 -15.18 1.15 -32.36
N GLU A 367 -14.81 -0.10 -32.16
CA GLU A 367 -15.60 -1.10 -31.44
C GLU A 367 -14.86 -1.46 -30.15
N VAL A 368 -15.55 -1.47 -29.02
CA VAL A 368 -14.99 -1.87 -27.71
C VAL A 368 -15.76 -3.07 -27.22
N GLU A 369 -15.08 -4.19 -26.98
CA GLU A 369 -15.73 -5.47 -26.61
C GLU A 369 -16.88 -5.85 -27.57
N GLY A 370 -16.72 -5.55 -28.87
CA GLY A 370 -17.74 -5.80 -29.91
C GLY A 370 -18.85 -4.75 -30.01
N VAL A 371 -18.84 -3.71 -29.17
CA VAL A 371 -19.83 -2.62 -29.20
C VAL A 371 -19.27 -1.42 -29.94
N ALA A 372 -19.90 -1.02 -31.04
CA ALA A 372 -19.52 0.17 -31.80
C ALA A 372 -19.77 1.45 -30.99
N LEU A 373 -18.73 2.28 -30.85
CA LEU A 373 -18.80 3.58 -30.19
C LEU A 373 -19.40 4.63 -31.13
N GLN A 374 -20.19 5.54 -30.55
CA GLN A 374 -20.68 6.73 -31.23
C GLN A 374 -19.86 7.94 -30.78
N PRO A 375 -19.52 8.87 -31.71
CA PRO A 375 -18.82 10.09 -31.33
C PRO A 375 -19.73 10.98 -30.49
N ASP A 376 -19.15 11.61 -29.46
CA ASP A 376 -19.80 12.66 -28.69
C ASP A 376 -19.98 13.95 -29.54
N PRO A 377 -20.68 14.99 -29.03
CA PRO A 377 -20.85 16.26 -29.75
C PRO A 377 -19.53 16.96 -30.13
N GLN A 378 -18.43 16.62 -29.48
CA GLN A 378 -17.08 17.12 -29.73
C GLN A 378 -16.29 16.21 -30.70
N GLY A 379 -16.91 15.15 -31.22
CA GLY A 379 -16.30 14.19 -32.13
C GLY A 379 -15.38 13.17 -31.46
N ARG A 380 -15.38 13.07 -30.12
CA ARG A 380 -14.56 12.11 -29.38
C ARG A 380 -15.32 10.80 -29.21
N LEU A 381 -14.62 9.68 -29.31
CA LEU A 381 -15.19 8.37 -29.05
C LEU A 381 -14.87 7.99 -27.61
N VAL A 382 -15.89 7.93 -26.75
CA VAL A 382 -15.74 7.67 -25.32
C VAL A 382 -16.43 6.37 -24.95
N HIS A 383 -15.70 5.47 -24.29
CA HIS A 383 -16.27 4.26 -23.70
C HIS A 383 -16.21 4.36 -22.18
N GLU A 384 -17.38 4.41 -21.53
CA GLU A 384 -17.47 4.45 -20.08
C GLU A 384 -17.45 3.04 -19.48
N VAL A 385 -16.54 2.82 -18.54
CA VAL A 385 -16.36 1.56 -17.82
C VAL A 385 -16.82 1.76 -16.37
N PRO A 386 -17.91 1.10 -15.93
CA PRO A 386 -18.31 1.13 -14.53
C PRO A 386 -17.21 0.56 -13.63
N LEU A 387 -16.93 1.22 -12.50
CA LEU A 387 -15.86 0.78 -11.59
C LEU A 387 -16.09 -0.63 -11.04
N ALA A 388 -17.35 -0.99 -10.77
CA ALA A 388 -17.71 -2.32 -10.27
C ALA A 388 -17.29 -3.43 -11.25
N THR A 389 -17.47 -3.21 -12.56
CA THR A 389 -17.03 -4.14 -13.61
C THR A 389 -15.51 -4.25 -13.63
N ALA A 390 -14.81 -3.12 -13.52
CA ALA A 390 -13.34 -3.11 -13.57
C ALA A 390 -12.70 -3.80 -12.37
N LEU A 391 -13.19 -3.53 -11.15
CA LEU A 391 -12.66 -4.14 -9.92
C LEU A 391 -12.94 -5.65 -9.83
N ALA A 392 -14.00 -6.14 -10.46
CA ALA A 392 -14.28 -7.58 -10.55
C ALA A 392 -13.20 -8.34 -11.33
N ALA A 393 -12.46 -7.67 -12.22
CA ALA A 393 -11.35 -8.26 -12.98
C ALA A 393 -9.98 -8.16 -12.27
N GLY A 394 -9.90 -7.42 -11.15
CA GLY A 394 -8.67 -7.17 -10.39
C GLY A 394 -8.18 -5.71 -10.45
N PRO A 395 -6.97 -5.42 -9.91
CA PRO A 395 -6.43 -4.06 -9.83
C PRO A 395 -6.02 -3.47 -11.19
N ALA A 396 -5.81 -4.32 -12.19
CA ALA A 396 -5.55 -3.94 -13.57
C ALA A 396 -6.65 -4.50 -14.46
N HIS A 397 -7.39 -3.62 -15.14
CA HIS A 397 -8.49 -3.99 -16.02
C HIS A 397 -8.08 -3.82 -17.48
N ALA A 398 -8.20 -4.89 -18.26
CA ALA A 398 -7.87 -4.89 -19.67
C ALA A 398 -9.12 -4.85 -20.53
N VAL A 399 -9.17 -3.92 -21.49
CA VAL A 399 -10.27 -3.75 -22.43
C VAL A 399 -9.76 -3.91 -23.85
N ARG A 400 -10.40 -4.80 -24.61
CA ARG A 400 -10.12 -5.04 -26.02
C ARG A 400 -10.94 -4.11 -26.88
N PHE A 401 -10.33 -3.64 -27.96
CA PHE A 401 -10.97 -2.76 -28.91
C PHE A 401 -10.50 -3.08 -30.32
N ARG A 402 -11.27 -2.60 -31.30
CA ARG A 402 -10.99 -2.70 -32.72
C ARG A 402 -11.21 -1.35 -33.39
N VAL A 403 -10.25 -0.91 -34.21
CA VAL A 403 -10.31 0.35 -34.95
C VAL A 403 -10.40 0.06 -36.45
N LEU A 404 -11.39 0.66 -37.10
CA LEU A 404 -11.65 0.57 -38.52
C LEU A 404 -11.41 1.96 -39.14
N ALA A 405 -10.17 2.22 -39.55
CA ALA A 405 -9.83 3.46 -40.24
C ALA A 405 -10.21 3.39 -41.75
N PRO A 406 -10.58 4.49 -42.41
CA PRO A 406 -11.13 4.46 -43.77
C PRO A 406 -10.19 3.86 -44.83
N SER A 407 -8.87 4.04 -44.65
CA SER A 407 -7.84 3.69 -45.64
C SER A 407 -6.85 2.63 -45.12
N ALA A 408 -7.14 1.99 -44.00
CA ALA A 408 -6.24 1.02 -43.37
C ALA A 408 -6.99 -0.27 -43.01
N PRO A 409 -6.31 -1.43 -42.98
CA PRO A 409 -6.91 -2.66 -42.48
C PRO A 409 -7.35 -2.50 -41.02
N PRO A 410 -8.36 -3.26 -40.56
CA PRO A 410 -8.78 -3.24 -39.17
C PRO A 410 -7.62 -3.52 -38.21
N GLU A 411 -7.55 -2.77 -37.12
CA GLU A 411 -6.52 -2.93 -36.09
C GLU A 411 -7.18 -3.32 -34.77
N ASP A 412 -6.82 -4.50 -34.26
CA ASP A 412 -7.23 -4.95 -32.94
C ASP A 412 -6.18 -4.53 -31.90
N GLY A 413 -6.64 -4.08 -30.74
CA GLY A 413 -5.79 -3.62 -29.65
C GLY A 413 -6.38 -3.93 -28.29
N GLN A 414 -5.56 -3.68 -27.26
CA GLN A 414 -5.94 -3.85 -25.86
C GLN A 414 -5.35 -2.69 -25.06
N VAL A 415 -6.15 -2.12 -24.16
CA VAL A 415 -5.72 -1.11 -23.19
C VAL A 415 -5.85 -1.68 -21.79
N THR A 416 -4.76 -1.69 -21.04
CA THR A 416 -4.75 -2.09 -19.63
C THR A 416 -4.72 -0.85 -18.76
N THR A 417 -5.71 -0.71 -17.88
CA THR A 417 -5.84 0.42 -16.96
C THR A 417 -5.63 -0.07 -15.53
N THR A 418 -4.60 0.43 -14.85
CA THR A 418 -4.41 0.21 -13.42
C THR A 418 -5.16 1.30 -12.66
N LEU A 419 -6.09 0.90 -11.80
CA LEU A 419 -6.94 1.84 -11.07
C LEU A 419 -6.30 2.17 -9.72
N PRO A 420 -5.88 3.43 -9.47
CA PRO A 420 -5.45 3.83 -8.15
C PRO A 420 -6.65 3.85 -7.20
N ILE A 421 -6.53 3.27 -6.02
CA ILE A 421 -7.59 3.18 -5.02
C ILE A 421 -7.33 4.22 -3.92
N ALA A 422 -8.36 4.94 -3.50
CA ALA A 422 -8.29 5.89 -2.41
C ALA A 422 -7.90 5.17 -1.11
N THR A 423 -7.06 5.78 -0.27
CA THR A 423 -6.69 5.14 1.01
C THR A 423 -7.76 5.34 2.07
N LEU A 424 -8.04 4.26 2.81
CA LEU A 424 -8.90 4.24 3.99
C LEU A 424 -8.36 3.20 4.99
N ALA A 425 -7.79 3.69 6.08
CA ALA A 425 -7.44 2.92 7.26
C ALA A 425 -8.41 3.24 8.39
N ILE A 426 -8.85 2.22 9.11
CA ILE A 426 -9.79 2.37 10.23
C ILE A 426 -9.02 2.01 11.50
N ASP A 427 -8.87 2.99 12.39
CA ASP A 427 -8.23 2.82 13.69
C ASP A 427 -9.23 2.41 14.76
N ARG A 428 -10.48 2.84 14.66
CA ARG A 428 -11.55 2.41 15.56
C ARG A 428 -12.89 2.70 14.90
N PRO A 429 -13.94 1.93 15.23
CA PRO A 429 -13.91 0.70 16.03
C PRO A 429 -13.25 -0.44 15.26
N ALA A 430 -12.84 -1.47 16.00
CA ALA A 430 -12.35 -2.70 15.38
C ALA A 430 -13.49 -3.56 14.86
N GLU A 431 -13.16 -4.43 13.91
CA GLU A 431 -14.10 -5.43 13.38
C GLU A 431 -14.59 -6.36 14.49
N GLY A 432 -15.91 -6.45 14.64
CA GLY A 432 -16.56 -7.29 15.65
C GLY A 432 -16.57 -6.69 17.07
N ALA A 433 -16.28 -5.40 17.23
CA ALA A 433 -16.25 -4.74 18.54
C ALA A 433 -17.59 -4.92 19.30
N VAL A 434 -17.50 -5.23 20.60
CA VAL A 434 -18.66 -5.35 21.50
C VAL A 434 -18.67 -4.13 22.43
N VAL A 435 -19.75 -3.35 22.38
CA VAL A 435 -19.84 -2.07 23.10
C VAL A 435 -21.11 -2.01 23.95
N GLU A 436 -21.00 -1.39 25.13
CA GLU A 436 -22.15 -1.10 26.00
C GLU A 436 -22.72 0.30 25.75
N ALA A 437 -21.83 1.23 25.38
CA ALA A 437 -22.18 2.63 25.15
C ALA A 437 -23.22 2.79 24.04
N ASP A 438 -24.05 3.82 24.17
CA ASP A 438 -25.04 4.26 23.18
C ASP A 438 -24.42 5.00 21.98
N SER A 439 -23.10 5.14 21.97
CA SER A 439 -22.34 5.77 20.90
C SER A 439 -20.90 5.25 20.91
N ILE A 440 -20.25 5.38 19.76
CA ILE A 440 -18.88 4.93 19.54
C ILE A 440 -18.10 5.99 18.77
N GLU A 441 -16.80 5.99 18.96
CA GLU A 441 -15.89 6.82 18.18
C GLU A 441 -15.38 6.00 16.99
N CYS A 442 -15.59 6.55 15.80
CA CYS A 442 -15.03 6.08 14.54
C CYS A 442 -13.88 7.00 14.17
N ALA A 443 -12.67 6.46 14.17
CA ALA A 443 -11.47 7.20 13.81
C ALA A 443 -10.61 6.38 12.86
N GLY A 444 -9.78 7.06 12.10
CA GLY A 444 -8.90 6.41 11.13
C GLY A 444 -8.13 7.42 10.32
N GLU A 445 -7.56 6.94 9.23
CA GLU A 445 -6.76 7.73 8.31
C GLU A 445 -7.28 7.59 6.87
N ALA A 446 -7.21 8.68 6.14
CA ALA A 446 -7.45 8.77 4.71
C ALA A 446 -6.39 9.70 4.10
N GLU A 447 -6.21 9.60 2.78
CA GLU A 447 -5.27 10.50 2.09
C GLU A 447 -5.70 11.97 2.13
N VAL A 448 -4.73 12.85 1.92
CA VAL A 448 -4.96 14.30 1.87
C VAL A 448 -5.89 14.64 0.71
N GLY A 449 -6.93 15.43 0.99
CA GLY A 449 -7.92 15.84 -0.02
C GLY A 449 -9.01 14.81 -0.30
N ALA A 450 -9.02 13.67 0.41
CA ALA A 450 -10.13 12.73 0.35
C ALA A 450 -11.39 13.31 1.00
N THR A 451 -12.55 12.81 0.57
CA THR A 451 -13.82 12.93 1.27
C THR A 451 -14.13 11.59 1.93
N VAL A 452 -14.23 11.59 3.26
CA VAL A 452 -14.62 10.41 4.04
C VAL A 452 -16.10 10.50 4.38
N THR A 453 -16.81 9.38 4.25
CA THR A 453 -18.19 9.24 4.70
C THR A 453 -18.32 8.05 5.64
N ILE A 454 -19.22 8.18 6.63
CA ILE A 454 -19.61 7.11 7.54
C ILE A 454 -21.13 7.00 7.48
N ASN A 455 -21.65 5.86 7.04
CA ASN A 455 -23.07 5.64 6.75
C ASN A 455 -23.65 6.74 5.84
N GLY A 456 -22.86 7.20 4.86
CA GLY A 456 -23.22 8.29 3.93
C GLY A 456 -23.07 9.71 4.50
N GLN A 457 -22.79 9.88 5.79
CA GLN A 457 -22.55 11.20 6.39
C GLN A 457 -21.10 11.63 6.16
N ILE A 458 -20.88 12.83 5.61
CA ILE A 458 -19.54 13.38 5.38
C ILE A 458 -18.86 13.68 6.73
N VAL A 459 -17.63 13.20 6.89
CA VAL A 459 -16.80 13.41 8.07
C VAL A 459 -15.62 14.31 7.71
N ALA A 460 -15.35 15.30 8.56
CA ALA A 460 -14.23 16.21 8.38
C ALA A 460 -12.88 15.50 8.63
N LEU A 461 -11.90 15.83 7.80
CA LEU A 461 -10.51 15.41 7.99
C LEU A 461 -9.70 16.52 8.67
N THR A 462 -8.90 16.13 9.66
CA THR A 462 -7.86 16.96 10.28
C THR A 462 -6.51 16.42 9.81
N GLY A 463 -5.96 17.02 8.75
CA GLY A 463 -4.82 16.45 8.03
C GLY A 463 -5.22 15.18 7.30
N THR A 464 -4.62 14.04 7.65
CA THR A 464 -4.98 12.71 7.13
C THR A 464 -5.94 11.95 8.04
N ARG A 465 -6.28 12.47 9.22
CA ARG A 465 -7.06 11.73 10.22
C ARG A 465 -8.51 12.19 10.25
N PHE A 466 -9.44 11.27 10.47
CA PHE A 466 -10.83 11.57 10.80
C PHE A 466 -11.17 11.07 12.20
N LEU A 467 -12.11 11.77 12.85
CA LEU A 467 -12.73 11.35 14.11
C LEU A 467 -14.19 11.75 14.08
N HIS A 468 -15.08 10.79 14.29
CA HIS A 468 -16.53 11.01 14.27
C HIS A 468 -17.20 10.12 15.31
N ARG A 469 -18.26 10.63 15.96
CA ARG A 469 -19.04 9.85 16.93
C ARG A 469 -20.32 9.34 16.28
N VAL A 470 -20.48 8.02 16.20
CA VAL A 470 -21.67 7.36 15.66
C VAL A 470 -22.59 6.95 16.80
N ALA A 471 -23.88 7.29 16.71
CA ALA A 471 -24.89 6.87 17.67
C ALA A 471 -25.35 5.43 17.42
N LEU A 472 -25.54 4.68 18.50
CA LEU A 472 -25.99 3.30 18.56
C LEU A 472 -27.20 3.19 19.51
N PRO A 473 -28.39 3.72 19.14
CA PRO A 473 -29.50 3.89 20.08
C PRO A 473 -30.13 2.56 20.55
N GLU A 474 -30.11 1.51 19.73
CA GLU A 474 -30.69 0.20 20.00
C GLU A 474 -29.63 -0.84 20.38
N LEU A 475 -30.02 -1.86 21.15
CA LEU A 475 -29.17 -3.00 21.52
C LEU A 475 -29.23 -4.07 20.41
N LYS A 476 -28.36 -3.93 19.40
CA LYS A 476 -28.32 -4.84 18.24
C LYS A 476 -26.95 -4.84 17.58
N ASP A 477 -26.82 -5.65 16.54
CA ASP A 477 -25.70 -5.61 15.61
C ASP A 477 -25.85 -4.43 14.65
N TYR A 478 -24.76 -3.69 14.45
CA TYR A 478 -24.62 -2.59 13.52
C TYR A 478 -23.55 -2.93 12.50
N THR A 479 -23.75 -2.47 11.27
CA THR A 479 -22.73 -2.47 10.23
C THR A 479 -22.49 -1.04 9.81
N LEU A 480 -21.31 -0.52 10.12
CA LEU A 480 -20.90 0.80 9.66
C LEU A 480 -20.32 0.68 8.25
N GLU A 481 -20.79 1.50 7.32
CA GLU A 481 -20.20 1.61 5.99
C GLU A 481 -19.34 2.88 5.93
N LEU A 482 -18.02 2.69 5.88
CA LEU A 482 -17.06 3.77 5.76
C LEU A 482 -16.56 3.82 4.32
N SER A 483 -16.57 4.99 3.70
CA SER A 483 -16.06 5.16 2.34
C SER A 483 -15.12 6.36 2.25
N SER A 484 -14.03 6.20 1.52
CA SER A 484 -13.07 7.25 1.19
C SER A 484 -13.06 7.44 -0.33
N SER A 485 -13.22 8.68 -0.78
CA SER A 485 -13.13 9.07 -2.20
C SER A 485 -12.12 10.19 -2.37
N ALA A 486 -11.25 10.09 -3.37
CA ALA A 486 -10.24 11.11 -3.67
C ALA A 486 -10.20 11.38 -5.19
N PRO A 487 -9.91 12.62 -5.63
CA PRO A 487 -9.83 12.95 -7.05
C PRO A 487 -8.85 12.05 -7.81
N GLY A 488 -9.30 11.52 -8.95
CA GLY A 488 -8.50 10.63 -9.79
C GLY A 488 -8.26 9.23 -9.21
N LYS A 489 -8.94 8.86 -8.11
CA LYS A 489 -8.83 7.55 -7.47
C LYS A 489 -10.19 6.90 -7.28
N ALA A 490 -10.21 5.58 -7.38
CA ALA A 490 -11.38 4.75 -7.13
C ALA A 490 -11.74 4.81 -5.64
N PRO A 491 -13.01 5.01 -5.26
CA PRO A 491 -13.41 5.01 -3.87
C PRO A 491 -13.12 3.67 -3.19
N GLN A 492 -12.70 3.72 -1.94
CA GLN A 492 -12.52 2.56 -1.08
C GLN A 492 -13.63 2.53 -0.04
N THR A 493 -14.41 1.44 -0.03
CA THR A 493 -15.43 1.21 0.99
C THR A 493 -15.02 0.06 1.90
N ARG A 494 -15.21 0.23 3.21
CA ARG A 494 -14.98 -0.75 4.26
C ARG A 494 -16.26 -0.86 5.10
N ARG A 495 -16.59 -2.08 5.49
CA ARG A 495 -17.70 -2.35 6.41
C ARG A 495 -17.12 -2.81 7.73
N VAL A 496 -17.62 -2.23 8.82
CA VAL A 496 -17.21 -2.61 10.18
C VAL A 496 -18.40 -3.10 10.96
N ALA A 497 -18.37 -4.36 11.38
CA ALA A 497 -19.42 -4.96 12.20
C ALA A 497 -19.20 -4.66 13.69
N ILE A 498 -20.28 -4.29 14.39
CA ILE A 498 -20.23 -3.87 15.80
C ILE A 498 -21.46 -4.42 16.49
N ARG A 499 -21.33 -4.90 17.72
CA ARG A 499 -22.46 -5.39 18.51
C ARG A 499 -22.64 -4.54 19.75
N ARG A 500 -23.80 -3.88 19.85
CA ARG A 500 -24.18 -3.17 21.07
C ARG A 500 -24.92 -4.11 22.03
N VAL A 501 -24.46 -4.16 23.27
CA VAL A 501 -24.98 -5.04 24.33
C VAL A 501 -25.43 -4.23 25.54
N ALA A 502 -26.32 -4.80 26.35
CA ALA A 502 -26.80 -4.14 27.57
C ALA A 502 -25.73 -4.03 28.66
N SER A 503 -24.83 -5.01 28.72
CA SER A 503 -23.74 -5.05 29.71
C SER A 503 -22.58 -5.89 29.19
N ILE A 504 -21.38 -5.30 29.13
CA ILE A 504 -20.16 -6.06 28.81
C ILE A 504 -19.89 -7.12 29.88
N GLY A 505 -20.17 -6.82 31.16
CA GLY A 505 -20.01 -7.77 32.26
C GLY A 505 -20.87 -9.04 32.08
N ALA A 506 -22.11 -8.89 31.62
CA ALA A 506 -22.99 -10.02 31.34
C ALA A 506 -22.47 -10.87 30.17
N GLU A 507 -21.98 -10.24 29.10
CA GLU A 507 -21.37 -10.93 27.96
C GLU A 507 -20.09 -11.68 28.35
N VAL A 508 -19.25 -11.07 29.19
CA VAL A 508 -18.05 -11.72 29.74
C VAL A 508 -18.44 -12.92 30.59
N ALA A 509 -19.43 -12.79 31.48
CA ALA A 509 -19.90 -13.90 32.31
C ALA A 509 -20.45 -15.06 31.46
N ALA A 510 -21.25 -14.74 30.44
CA ALA A 510 -21.76 -15.73 29.49
C ALA A 510 -20.62 -16.42 28.72
N PHE A 511 -19.59 -15.69 28.32
CA PHE A 511 -18.41 -16.26 27.68
C PHE A 511 -17.65 -17.19 28.63
N VAL A 512 -17.34 -16.73 29.83
CA VAL A 512 -16.60 -17.50 30.86
C VAL A 512 -17.35 -18.77 31.26
N ALA A 513 -18.68 -18.76 31.27
CA ALA A 513 -19.49 -19.97 31.52
C ALA A 513 -19.24 -21.09 30.49
N THR A 514 -18.73 -20.75 29.29
CA THR A 514 -18.39 -21.72 28.24
C THR A 514 -16.91 -22.09 28.18
N VAL A 515 -16.07 -21.49 29.02
CA VAL A 515 -14.62 -21.76 29.05
C VAL A 515 -14.37 -23.07 29.78
N ASP A 516 -13.58 -23.95 29.17
CA ASP A 516 -13.07 -25.14 29.85
C ASP A 516 -12.02 -24.72 30.88
N ARG A 517 -12.38 -24.84 32.16
CA ARG A 517 -11.50 -24.47 33.30
C ARG A 517 -10.26 -25.35 33.41
N SER A 518 -10.20 -26.47 32.70
CA SER A 518 -9.02 -27.34 32.65
C SER A 518 -7.91 -26.80 31.74
N LEU A 519 -8.18 -25.77 30.93
CA LEU A 519 -7.22 -25.07 30.07
C LEU A 519 -6.40 -24.03 30.86
N THR A 520 -5.54 -24.52 31.75
CA THR A 520 -4.56 -23.70 32.46
C THR A 520 -3.41 -23.30 31.53
N TYR A 521 -2.65 -22.26 31.91
CA TYR A 521 -1.48 -21.84 31.13
C TYR A 521 -0.48 -22.99 30.95
N ALA A 522 -0.16 -23.70 32.04
CA ALA A 522 0.79 -24.83 32.01
C ALA A 522 0.39 -25.85 30.93
N ARG A 523 -0.87 -26.28 30.96
CA ARG A 523 -1.42 -27.24 29.99
C ARG A 523 -1.38 -26.73 28.56
N VAL A 524 -1.76 -25.47 28.34
CA VAL A 524 -1.75 -24.86 27.01
C VAL A 524 -0.31 -24.74 26.49
N SER A 525 0.64 -24.34 27.34
CA SER A 525 2.03 -24.10 26.96
C SER A 525 2.79 -25.37 26.55
N GLU A 526 2.41 -26.54 27.06
CA GLU A 526 3.01 -27.81 26.66
C GLU A 526 2.70 -28.18 25.20
N ASN A 527 1.48 -27.87 24.73
CA ASN A 527 1.01 -28.27 23.39
C ASN A 527 0.01 -27.25 22.82
N VAL A 528 0.48 -26.04 22.51
CA VAL A 528 -0.37 -24.92 22.09
C VAL A 528 -1.22 -25.24 20.84
N ALA A 529 -0.67 -26.02 19.90
CA ALA A 529 -1.35 -26.40 18.67
C ALA A 529 -2.62 -27.24 18.90
N ILE A 530 -2.64 -28.09 19.93
CA ILE A 530 -3.78 -28.98 20.23
C ILE A 530 -4.99 -28.17 20.73
N TYR A 531 -4.74 -27.04 21.38
CA TYR A 531 -5.78 -26.22 22.00
C TYR A 531 -6.21 -25.02 21.12
N ALA A 532 -5.65 -24.89 19.91
CA ALA A 532 -6.08 -23.86 18.98
C ALA A 532 -7.59 -23.98 18.67
N GLY A 533 -8.30 -22.86 18.66
CA GLY A 533 -9.75 -22.79 18.50
C GLY A 533 -10.56 -22.98 19.79
N GLN A 534 -9.93 -23.35 20.91
CA GLN A 534 -10.63 -23.50 22.19
C GLN A 534 -10.75 -22.17 22.94
N ARG A 535 -11.85 -22.00 23.68
CA ARG A 535 -12.09 -20.82 24.50
C ARG A 535 -11.30 -20.92 25.80
N ALA A 536 -10.56 -19.87 26.12
CA ALA A 536 -9.73 -19.80 27.32
C ALA A 536 -9.89 -18.45 28.03
N SER A 537 -9.50 -18.44 29.30
CA SER A 537 -9.54 -17.27 30.17
C SER A 537 -8.26 -17.21 30.98
N PHE A 538 -7.57 -16.08 30.97
CA PHE A 538 -6.34 -15.88 31.75
C PHE A 538 -6.40 -14.58 32.53
N PHE A 539 -5.82 -14.58 33.73
CA PHE A 539 -5.60 -13.40 34.54
C PHE A 539 -4.11 -13.11 34.60
N GLY A 540 -3.71 -11.88 34.26
CA GLY A 540 -2.29 -11.54 34.19
C GLY A 540 -1.99 -10.05 34.25
N LYS A 541 -0.72 -9.74 34.45
CA LYS A 541 -0.19 -8.38 34.46
C LYS A 541 0.38 -8.03 33.09
N ILE A 542 -0.06 -6.93 32.51
CA ILE A 542 0.46 -6.43 31.24
C ILE A 542 1.89 -5.93 31.45
N PHE A 543 2.80 -6.32 30.55
CA PHE A 543 4.16 -5.76 30.51
C PHE A 543 4.50 -5.10 29.17
N ASN A 544 3.68 -5.32 28.14
CA ASN A 544 3.77 -4.60 26.88
C ASN A 544 2.37 -4.39 26.28
N VAL A 545 2.11 -3.19 25.75
CA VAL A 545 0.90 -2.82 25.01
C VAL A 545 1.34 -2.14 23.73
N HIS A 546 0.82 -2.61 22.60
CA HIS A 546 1.02 -1.99 21.31
C HIS A 546 -0.31 -1.93 20.56
N THR A 547 -0.75 -0.73 20.18
CA THR A 547 -1.99 -0.52 19.43
C THR A 547 -1.64 0.02 18.06
N GLU A 548 -2.09 -0.67 17.01
CA GLU A 548 -1.88 -0.29 15.62
C GLU A 548 -3.13 -0.65 14.81
N ALA A 549 -3.62 0.28 13.99
CA ALA A 549 -4.77 0.09 13.08
C ALA A 549 -5.98 -0.59 13.77
N GLY A 550 -6.34 -0.11 14.96
CA GLY A 550 -7.48 -0.63 15.73
C GLY A 550 -7.33 -2.00 16.35
N ARG A 551 -6.10 -2.52 16.37
CA ARG A 551 -5.79 -3.79 17.01
C ARG A 551 -4.79 -3.54 18.12
N THR A 552 -5.15 -3.90 19.34
CA THR A 552 -4.21 -3.90 20.47
C THR A 552 -3.60 -5.28 20.65
N THR A 553 -2.27 -5.33 20.61
CA THR A 553 -1.48 -6.48 21.05
C THR A 553 -1.02 -6.24 22.48
N LEU A 554 -1.28 -7.19 23.37
CA LEU A 554 -0.82 -7.20 24.75
C LEU A 554 0.14 -8.36 24.95
N GLN A 555 1.20 -8.13 25.71
CA GLN A 555 1.98 -9.21 26.30
C GLN A 555 1.73 -9.20 27.80
N ILE A 556 1.21 -10.31 28.32
CA ILE A 556 0.83 -10.42 29.72
C ILE A 556 1.61 -11.52 30.43
N LEU A 557 1.95 -11.31 31.70
CA LEU A 557 2.46 -12.34 32.60
C LEU A 557 1.28 -12.94 33.36
N VAL A 558 0.95 -14.20 33.06
CA VAL A 558 -0.15 -14.93 33.69
C VAL A 558 0.18 -15.19 35.17
N ARG A 559 -0.79 -14.95 36.07
CA ARG A 559 -0.60 -15.10 37.51
C ARG A 559 -0.35 -16.55 37.93
N ASP A 560 -1.13 -17.48 37.37
CA ASP A 560 -1.14 -18.89 37.75
C ASP A 560 0.06 -19.67 37.18
N CYS A 561 1.23 -19.02 37.21
CA CYS A 561 2.49 -19.59 36.78
C CYS A 561 3.15 -20.34 37.94
N PRO A 562 3.75 -21.52 37.71
CA PRO A 562 4.58 -22.16 38.72
C PRO A 562 5.68 -21.23 39.23
N GLU A 563 6.02 -21.32 40.52
CA GLU A 563 7.01 -20.44 41.14
C GLU A 563 8.34 -20.46 40.37
N GLY A 564 8.90 -19.27 40.15
CA GLY A 564 10.17 -19.09 39.43
C GLY A 564 10.05 -19.04 37.90
N LEU A 565 8.89 -19.32 37.31
CA LEU A 565 8.66 -19.23 35.86
C LEU A 565 7.99 -17.91 35.45
N ARG A 566 8.21 -17.49 34.21
CA ARG A 566 7.54 -16.34 33.58
C ARG A 566 6.60 -16.83 32.49
N CYS A 567 5.33 -17.03 32.84
CA CYS A 567 4.29 -17.49 31.93
C CYS A 567 3.78 -16.33 31.09
N SER A 568 4.46 -16.06 29.97
CA SER A 568 4.10 -14.98 29.05
C SER A 568 3.01 -15.43 28.08
N LEU A 569 1.98 -14.61 27.88
CA LEU A 569 0.90 -14.87 26.94
C LEU A 569 0.83 -13.71 25.94
N TRP A 570 0.76 -14.03 24.65
CA TRP A 570 0.53 -13.06 23.58
C TRP A 570 -0.97 -12.92 23.34
N VAL A 571 -1.51 -11.72 23.55
CA VAL A 571 -2.93 -11.45 23.39
C VAL A 571 -3.13 -10.48 22.24
N VAL A 572 -3.99 -10.84 21.29
CA VAL A 572 -4.44 -9.95 20.22
C VAL A 572 -5.89 -9.58 20.49
N TYR A 573 -6.17 -8.31 20.66
CA TYR A 573 -7.50 -7.77 20.88
C TYR A 573 -7.90 -6.93 19.67
N ALA A 574 -9.03 -7.28 19.04
CA ALA A 574 -9.65 -6.49 17.98
C ALA A 574 -10.38 -5.31 18.63
N GLY A 575 -9.64 -4.26 18.93
CA GLY A 575 -10.11 -3.06 19.57
C GLY A 575 -8.99 -2.33 20.29
N GLU A 576 -9.30 -1.14 20.77
CA GLU A 576 -8.45 -0.43 21.74
C GLU A 576 -8.87 -0.79 23.15
N THR A 577 -7.90 -0.83 24.06
CA THR A 577 -8.14 -0.99 25.49
C THR A 577 -7.54 0.18 26.27
N ASN A 578 -8.17 0.53 27.38
CA ASN A 578 -7.65 1.50 28.33
C ASN A 578 -6.64 0.89 29.32
N ALA A 579 -6.35 -0.42 29.18
CA ALA A 579 -5.34 -1.09 29.98
C ALA A 579 -3.94 -0.66 29.54
N ALA A 580 -3.09 -0.32 30.50
CA ALA A 580 -1.72 0.14 30.29
C ALA A 580 -0.69 -0.88 30.78
N ASN A 581 0.59 -0.65 30.47
CA ASN A 581 1.69 -1.41 31.05
C ASN A 581 1.62 -1.37 32.57
N GLY A 582 1.67 -2.55 33.20
CA GLY A 582 1.58 -2.72 34.64
C GLY A 582 0.17 -2.99 35.17
N ASP A 583 -0.89 -2.79 34.38
CA ASP A 583 -2.24 -3.12 34.79
C ASP A 583 -2.47 -4.64 34.87
N TRP A 584 -3.36 -5.04 35.77
CA TRP A 584 -3.90 -6.40 35.81
C TRP A 584 -5.15 -6.50 34.96
N VAL A 585 -5.24 -7.55 34.15
CA VAL A 585 -6.37 -7.80 33.26
C VAL A 585 -6.83 -9.24 33.32
N ASP A 586 -8.15 -9.42 33.19
CA ASP A 586 -8.77 -10.67 32.79
C ASP A 586 -8.95 -10.64 31.25
N VAL A 587 -8.32 -11.58 30.56
CA VAL A 587 -8.41 -11.73 29.10
C VAL A 587 -9.23 -12.98 28.77
N HIS A 588 -10.24 -12.82 27.93
CA HIS A 588 -11.14 -13.89 27.53
C HIS A 588 -11.21 -13.98 26.02
N GLY A 589 -10.92 -15.15 25.47
CA GLY A 589 -10.78 -15.28 24.02
C GLY A 589 -10.64 -16.70 23.54
N THR A 590 -10.19 -16.83 22.29
CA THR A 590 -9.95 -18.12 21.64
C THR A 590 -8.45 -18.30 21.46
N LEU A 591 -7.92 -19.46 21.80
CA LEU A 591 -6.51 -19.78 21.59
C LEU A 591 -6.22 -19.86 20.08
N ALA A 592 -5.17 -19.18 19.62
CA ALA A 592 -4.85 -19.02 18.21
C ALA A 592 -3.56 -19.76 17.78
N GLY A 593 -3.07 -20.67 18.62
CA GLY A 593 -1.79 -21.34 18.43
C GLY A 593 -0.65 -20.62 19.13
N ALA A 594 0.59 -20.85 18.67
CA ALA A 594 1.79 -20.28 19.26
C ALA A 594 2.22 -18.99 18.53
N GLN A 595 2.87 -18.08 19.25
CA GLN A 595 3.48 -16.88 18.70
C GLN A 595 4.94 -16.80 19.16
N SER A 596 5.85 -16.68 18.19
CA SER A 596 7.26 -16.38 18.46
C SER A 596 7.49 -14.88 18.46
N TYR A 597 8.33 -14.40 19.38
CA TYR A 597 8.86 -13.04 19.35
C TYR A 597 10.29 -12.99 19.87
N ARG A 598 11.05 -11.99 19.43
CA ARG A 598 12.41 -11.77 19.90
C ARG A 598 12.40 -10.85 21.12
N THR A 599 13.03 -11.27 22.20
CA THR A 599 13.19 -10.46 23.41
C THR A 599 14.23 -9.35 23.19
N THR A 600 14.32 -8.40 24.12
CA THR A 600 15.37 -7.36 24.09
C THR A 600 16.79 -7.92 24.19
N ARG A 601 16.96 -9.18 24.61
CA ARG A 601 18.25 -9.89 24.64
C ARG A 601 18.56 -10.63 23.34
N GLY A 602 17.66 -10.57 22.35
CA GLY A 602 17.82 -11.29 21.09
C GLY A 602 17.35 -12.75 21.12
N GLU A 603 16.91 -13.25 22.27
CA GLU A 603 16.35 -14.60 22.42
C GLU A 603 14.99 -14.70 21.73
N GLU A 604 14.76 -15.75 20.96
CA GLU A 604 13.44 -16.06 20.40
C GLU A 604 12.64 -16.87 21.43
N LEU A 605 11.51 -16.33 21.87
CA LEU A 605 10.61 -16.99 22.80
C LEU A 605 9.31 -17.34 22.07
N THR A 606 8.86 -18.58 22.20
CA THR A 606 7.56 -19.04 21.72
C THR A 606 6.58 -19.10 22.88
N VAL A 607 5.43 -18.43 22.75
CA VAL A 607 4.40 -18.35 23.78
C VAL A 607 3.02 -18.68 23.22
N PRO A 608 2.03 -19.06 24.06
CA PRO A 608 0.67 -19.20 23.58
C PRO A 608 0.10 -17.85 23.10
N LYS A 609 -0.72 -17.91 22.05
CA LYS A 609 -1.43 -16.78 21.48
C LYS A 609 -2.93 -16.90 21.80
N LEU A 610 -3.53 -15.81 22.28
CA LEU A 610 -4.96 -15.67 22.54
C LEU A 610 -5.53 -14.54 21.67
N ASP A 611 -6.48 -14.84 20.80
CA ASP A 611 -7.31 -13.84 20.15
C ASP A 611 -8.44 -13.46 21.13
N ALA A 612 -8.22 -12.38 21.88
CA ALA A 612 -9.13 -11.90 22.91
C ALA A 612 -10.40 -11.31 22.31
N ARG A 613 -11.52 -11.74 22.85
CA ARG A 613 -12.84 -11.12 22.65
C ARG A 613 -13.11 -10.04 23.69
N PHE A 614 -12.58 -10.21 24.90
CA PHE A 614 -12.72 -9.27 26.00
C PHE A 614 -11.38 -9.08 26.71
N VAL A 615 -11.08 -7.82 27.04
CA VAL A 615 -9.97 -7.42 27.91
C VAL A 615 -10.57 -6.55 29.01
N VAL A 616 -10.66 -7.09 30.22
CA VAL A 616 -11.27 -6.40 31.36
C VAL A 616 -10.17 -6.01 32.33
N ARG A 617 -10.05 -4.71 32.63
CA ARG A 617 -9.15 -4.23 33.67
C ARG A 617 -9.65 -4.70 35.03
N SER A 618 -8.77 -5.35 35.78
CA SER A 618 -9.08 -5.94 37.06
C SER A 618 -8.20 -5.34 38.14
N ARG A 619 -8.72 -5.26 39.37
CA ARG A 619 -7.89 -4.91 40.52
C ARG A 619 -6.91 -6.05 40.76
N ALA A 620 -5.70 -5.72 41.20
CA ALA A 620 -4.77 -6.72 41.71
C ALA A 620 -5.50 -7.50 42.83
N ARG A 621 -5.68 -8.81 42.63
CA ARG A 621 -6.39 -9.68 43.59
C ARG A 621 -5.45 -10.18 44.68
#